data_AF-A0A7K6Y655-F1
#
_entry.id   AF-A0A7K6Y655-F1
#
_cell.length_a   1.000
_cell.length_b   1.000
_cell.length_c   1.000
_cell.angle_alpha   90.00
_cell.angle_beta   90.00
_cell.angle_gamma   90.00
#
_symmetry.space_group_name_H-M   'P 1'
#
loop_
_entity.id
_entity.type
_entity.pdbx_description
1 polymer ?
#
loop_
_entity_poly.entity_id
_entity_poly.type
_entity_poly.pdbx_seq_one_letter_code
_entity_poly.pdbx_strand_id
1 'polypeptide(L)'
;PLISVSRWLLKRGELHLLLSEEAGIFRRGAGRLCHLFLFNDVLIITKKKSEESYTVMNYATLDQVTVEKVESSDPPSPPPGKAGGHLLRVVLEKDSEGRREEVVLSAETLSERARWIAALMHREKEKPDTTPKGDLSQVEITRAYLAKEADELSLQQADVVLVLGEEDG
;
A
#
# COMPACT_ATOMS: atom_id res chain seq x y z
N PRO A 1 7.54 -20.20 -11.07
CA PRO A 1 7.47 -19.57 -12.42
C PRO A 1 6.77 -18.20 -12.34
N LEU A 2 7.25 -17.17 -13.06
CA LEU A 2 6.61 -15.83 -13.09
C LEU A 2 5.34 -15.77 -13.96
N ILE A 3 5.07 -16.83 -14.73
CA ILE A 3 3.87 -16.98 -15.55
C ILE A 3 3.13 -18.21 -15.03
N SER A 4 1.87 -18.04 -14.64
CA SER A 4 0.97 -19.11 -14.20
C SER A 4 -0.43 -18.84 -14.77
N VAL A 5 -1.13 -19.89 -15.19
CA VAL A 5 -2.48 -19.79 -15.78
C VAL A 5 -3.56 -19.41 -14.77
N SER A 6 -3.31 -19.59 -13.48
CA SER A 6 -4.20 -19.22 -12.37
C SER A 6 -3.87 -17.87 -11.74
N ARG A 7 -2.91 -17.13 -12.33
CA ARG A 7 -2.44 -15.86 -11.81
C ARG A 7 -3.28 -14.71 -12.37
N TRP A 8 -3.84 -13.92 -11.48
CA TRP A 8 -4.59 -12.71 -11.82
C TRP A 8 -4.14 -11.54 -10.97
N LEU A 9 -4.19 -10.34 -11.54
CA LEU A 9 -3.69 -9.13 -10.91
C LEU A 9 -4.73 -8.60 -9.91
N LEU A 10 -4.37 -8.56 -8.63
CA LEU A 10 -5.17 -7.97 -7.55
C LEU A 10 -5.08 -6.44 -7.57
N LYS A 11 -3.85 -5.92 -7.65
CA LYS A 11 -3.59 -4.48 -7.60
C LYS A 11 -2.30 -4.13 -8.30
N ARG A 12 -2.25 -2.95 -8.92
CA ARG A 12 -1.02 -2.31 -9.38
C ARG A 12 -1.02 -0.83 -9.01
N GLY A 13 0.16 -0.22 -8.92
CA GLY A 13 0.29 1.21 -8.66
C GLY A 13 1.72 1.63 -8.37
N GLU A 14 1.94 2.93 -8.34
CA GLU A 14 3.23 3.55 -8.05
C GLU A 14 3.34 3.90 -6.57
N LEU A 15 4.49 3.63 -5.96
CA LEU A 15 4.81 4.05 -4.60
C LEU A 15 6.22 4.62 -4.57
N HIS A 16 6.50 5.47 -3.59
CA HIS A 16 7.85 5.96 -3.37
C HIS A 16 8.64 4.97 -2.52
N LEU A 17 9.75 4.49 -3.06
CA LEU A 17 10.69 3.63 -2.36
C LEU A 17 11.57 4.47 -1.42
N LEU A 18 11.40 4.31 -0.12
CA LEU A 18 12.24 4.91 0.91
C LEU A 18 13.44 4.01 1.22
N LEU A 19 14.47 4.59 1.83
CA LEU A 19 15.69 3.85 2.21
C LEU A 19 15.32 2.62 3.05
N SER A 20 15.83 1.46 2.65
CA SER A 20 15.89 0.25 3.48
C SER A 20 17.21 0.30 4.26
N GLU A 21 17.17 0.11 5.58
CA GLU A 21 18.36 0.19 6.44
C GLU A 21 19.32 -0.99 6.20
N GLU A 22 18.80 -2.12 5.70
CA GLU A 22 19.57 -3.33 5.45
C GLU A 22 20.34 -3.31 4.13
N ALA A 23 21.35 -4.18 4.04
CA ALA A 23 22.28 -4.27 2.93
C ALA A 23 21.71 -4.79 1.59
N GLY A 24 20.41 -4.62 1.33
CA GLY A 24 19.65 -5.22 0.24
C GLY A 24 19.70 -4.52 -1.13
N ILE A 25 19.03 -5.13 -2.11
CA ILE A 25 18.88 -4.65 -3.49
C ILE A 25 18.18 -3.29 -3.51
N PHE A 26 17.26 -3.04 -2.56
CA PHE A 26 16.51 -1.79 -2.47
C PHE A 26 17.35 -0.57 -2.07
N ARG A 27 18.55 -0.73 -1.47
CA ARG A 27 19.42 0.43 -1.16
C ARG A 27 19.79 1.25 -2.39
N ARG A 28 19.96 0.62 -3.55
CA ARG A 28 20.28 1.34 -4.81
C ARG A 28 19.08 2.07 -5.42
N GLY A 29 17.87 1.75 -4.93
CA GLY A 29 16.60 2.28 -5.42
C GLY A 29 16.01 3.40 -4.56
N ALA A 30 16.59 3.70 -3.41
CA ALA A 30 16.03 4.68 -2.47
C ALA A 30 15.83 6.08 -3.08
N GLY A 31 14.71 6.71 -2.73
CA GLY A 31 14.29 8.01 -3.26
C GLY A 31 13.68 7.95 -4.67
N ARG A 32 13.38 6.76 -5.20
CA ARG A 32 12.80 6.57 -6.53
C ARG A 32 11.35 6.07 -6.45
N LEU A 33 10.58 6.36 -7.49
CA LEU A 33 9.30 5.71 -7.74
C LEU A 33 9.52 4.24 -8.14
N CYS A 34 8.81 3.34 -7.48
CA CYS A 34 8.68 1.94 -7.85
C CYS A 34 7.23 1.65 -8.26
N HIS A 35 7.03 0.62 -9.06
CA HIS A 35 5.70 0.14 -9.44
C HIS A 35 5.51 -1.26 -8.89
N LEU A 36 4.45 -1.44 -8.11
CA LEU A 36 4.10 -2.72 -7.51
C LEU A 36 3.06 -3.40 -8.40
N PHE A 37 3.23 -4.71 -8.59
CA PHE A 37 2.22 -5.59 -9.15
C PHE A 37 1.93 -6.68 -8.14
N LEU A 38 0.75 -6.61 -7.53
CA LEU A 38 0.24 -7.59 -6.61
C LEU A 38 -0.69 -8.53 -7.37
N PHE A 39 -0.31 -9.79 -7.42
CA PHE A 39 -1.16 -10.88 -7.91
C PHE A 39 -1.68 -11.70 -6.74
N ASN A 40 -2.64 -12.57 -7.01
CA ASN A 40 -3.20 -13.48 -6.01
C ASN A 40 -2.19 -14.38 -5.28
N ASP A 41 -1.00 -14.60 -5.85
CA ASP A 41 0.02 -15.51 -5.30
C ASP A 41 1.42 -14.89 -5.17
N VAL A 42 1.67 -13.70 -5.72
CA VAL A 42 3.00 -13.07 -5.76
C VAL A 42 2.92 -11.55 -5.71
N LEU A 43 3.85 -10.94 -4.97
CA LEU A 43 4.15 -9.52 -5.05
C LEU A 43 5.40 -9.30 -5.89
N ILE A 44 5.33 -8.43 -6.90
CA ILE A 44 6.46 -8.05 -7.74
C ILE A 44 6.71 -6.56 -7.58
N ILE A 45 7.93 -6.20 -7.19
CA ILE A 45 8.39 -4.82 -7.04
C ILE A 45 9.28 -4.48 -8.23
N THR A 46 8.96 -3.40 -8.94
CA THR A 46 9.63 -3.05 -10.18
C THR A 46 10.05 -1.59 -10.23
N LYS A 47 10.98 -1.30 -11.14
CA LYS A 47 11.34 0.05 -11.55
C LYS A 47 10.88 0.28 -12.98
N LYS A 48 10.12 1.34 -13.21
CA LYS A 48 9.69 1.75 -14.56
C LYS A 48 10.90 2.16 -15.41
N LYS A 49 11.00 1.61 -16.63
CA LYS A 49 12.00 1.97 -17.65
C LYS A 49 11.39 2.84 -18.75
N SER A 50 10.18 2.53 -19.17
CA SER A 50 9.36 3.27 -20.14
C SER A 50 7.87 3.10 -19.80
N GLU A 51 6.95 3.65 -20.59
CA GLU A 51 5.51 3.49 -20.36
C GLU A 51 5.06 2.02 -20.34
N GLU A 52 5.67 1.16 -21.14
CA GLU A 52 5.29 -0.26 -21.28
C GLU A 52 6.35 -1.23 -20.74
N SER A 53 7.44 -0.73 -20.15
CA SER A 53 8.55 -1.58 -19.69
C SER A 53 8.93 -1.33 -18.24
N TYR A 54 9.04 -2.42 -17.49
CA TYR A 54 9.43 -2.46 -16.10
C TYR A 54 10.61 -3.41 -15.91
N THR A 55 11.54 -3.03 -15.03
CA THR A 55 12.61 -3.92 -14.56
C THR A 55 12.24 -4.45 -13.19
N VAL A 56 12.14 -5.78 -13.06
CA VAL A 56 11.90 -6.41 -11.77
C VAL A 56 13.08 -6.13 -10.85
N MET A 57 12.80 -5.58 -9.67
CA MET A 57 13.79 -5.34 -8.63
C MET A 57 13.86 -6.53 -7.69
N ASN A 58 12.70 -6.96 -7.18
CA ASN A 58 12.56 -8.16 -6.38
C ASN A 58 11.12 -8.68 -6.45
N TYR A 59 10.89 -9.90 -5.99
CA TYR A 59 9.56 -10.48 -5.83
C TYR A 59 9.57 -11.52 -4.72
N ALA A 60 8.40 -11.78 -4.13
CA ALA A 60 8.17 -12.89 -3.21
C ALA A 60 6.76 -13.44 -3.41
N THR A 61 6.56 -14.72 -3.12
CA THR A 61 5.21 -15.28 -3.04
C THR A 61 4.46 -14.63 -1.88
N LEU A 62 3.14 -14.46 -2.02
CA LEU A 62 2.35 -13.69 -1.08
C LEU A 62 2.34 -14.30 0.34
N ASP A 63 2.63 -15.59 0.47
CA ASP A 63 2.82 -16.26 1.77
C ASP A 63 4.13 -15.95 2.49
N GLN A 64 5.08 -15.33 1.78
CA GLN A 64 6.35 -14.86 2.30
C GLN A 64 6.38 -13.32 2.41
N VAL A 65 5.22 -12.67 2.34
CA VAL A 65 5.08 -11.21 2.44
C VAL A 65 4.30 -10.86 3.69
N THR A 66 4.84 -9.96 4.51
CA THR A 66 4.10 -9.28 5.58
C THR A 66 4.12 -7.78 5.34
N VAL A 67 3.10 -7.08 5.83
CA VAL A 67 2.99 -5.63 5.73
C VAL A 67 2.66 -5.03 7.08
N GLU A 68 3.27 -3.90 7.41
CA GLU A 68 3.03 -3.16 8.64
C GLU A 68 2.73 -1.70 8.31
N LYS A 69 1.71 -1.15 8.98
CA LYS A 69 1.50 0.30 9.02
C LYS A 69 2.66 0.90 9.82
N VAL A 70 3.36 1.86 9.23
CA VAL A 70 4.40 2.61 9.95
C VAL A 70 3.78 3.94 10.35
N GLU A 71 3.55 4.10 11.65
CA GLU A 71 3.18 5.39 12.20
C GLU A 71 4.43 6.26 12.25
N SER A 72 4.33 7.50 11.80
CA SER A 72 5.42 8.47 11.89
C SER A 72 5.54 8.94 13.34
N SER A 73 5.93 8.04 14.26
CA SER A 73 6.30 8.41 15.61
C SER A 73 7.77 8.87 15.57
N ASP A 74 7.94 10.18 15.79
CA ASP A 74 9.16 11.00 15.76
C ASP A 74 9.67 11.50 14.39
N PRO A 75 9.95 12.81 14.27
CA PRO A 75 10.64 13.37 13.12
C PRO A 75 12.16 13.26 13.31
N PRO A 76 12.88 12.38 12.61
CA PRO A 76 14.24 12.70 12.24
C PRO A 76 14.12 13.74 11.14
N SER A 77 14.41 15.00 11.48
CA SER A 77 14.44 16.19 10.62
C SER A 77 14.34 15.86 9.11
N PRO A 78 13.22 16.18 8.43
CA PRO A 78 13.12 15.91 7.01
C PRO A 78 14.26 16.64 6.29
N PRO A 79 14.91 16.04 5.27
CA PRO A 79 15.65 16.85 4.31
C PRO A 79 14.71 17.95 3.76
N PRO A 80 15.20 19.16 3.50
CA PRO A 80 14.34 20.27 3.08
C PRO A 80 13.58 19.87 1.80
N GLY A 81 12.26 19.66 1.92
CA GLY A 81 11.37 19.51 0.76
C GLY A 81 10.32 18.38 0.80
N LYS A 82 10.35 17.41 1.72
CA LYS A 82 9.29 16.38 1.80
C LYS A 82 8.98 15.98 3.25
N ALA A 83 8.04 16.69 3.86
CA ALA A 83 7.41 16.30 5.11
C ALA A 83 6.24 15.34 4.82
N GLY A 84 6.12 14.26 5.58
CA GLY A 84 4.91 13.43 5.67
C GLY A 84 4.64 12.53 4.46
N GLY A 85 5.06 11.26 4.55
CA GLY A 85 4.62 10.21 3.65
C GLY A 85 3.68 9.25 4.38
N HIS A 86 2.68 8.69 3.69
CA HIS A 86 1.84 7.65 4.27
C HIS A 86 2.58 6.31 4.16
N LEU A 87 3.33 5.99 5.22
CA LEU A 87 4.32 4.92 5.21
C LEU A 87 3.71 3.54 5.45
N LEU A 88 4.18 2.57 4.67
CA LEU A 88 3.98 1.15 4.90
C LEU A 88 5.32 0.42 4.78
N ARG A 89 5.55 -0.55 5.65
CA ARG A 89 6.72 -1.42 5.61
C ARG A 89 6.28 -2.77 5.06
N VAL A 90 7.01 -3.27 4.07
CA VAL A 90 6.78 -4.59 3.48
C VAL A 90 8.02 -5.43 3.75
N VAL A 91 7.82 -6.59 4.39
CA VAL A 91 8.89 -7.56 4.64
C VAL A 91 8.69 -8.74 3.70
N LEU A 92 9.73 -9.05 2.94
CA LEU A 92 9.86 -10.23 2.11
C LEU A 92 10.65 -11.25 2.94
N GLU A 93 9.99 -12.20 3.58
CA GLU A 93 10.65 -13.22 4.41
C GLU A 93 11.58 -14.12 3.60
N LYS A 94 11.15 -14.43 2.36
CA LYS A 94 11.96 -15.10 1.34
C LYS A 94 11.72 -14.44 0.00
N ASP A 95 12.69 -13.64 -0.39
CA ASP A 95 12.72 -12.97 -1.69
C ASP A 95 13.08 -13.94 -2.83
N SER A 96 13.29 -13.39 -4.03
CA SER A 96 13.67 -14.16 -5.22
C SER A 96 15.00 -14.90 -5.11
N GLU A 97 15.89 -14.49 -4.20
CA GLU A 97 17.18 -15.13 -3.88
C GLU A 97 17.11 -15.95 -2.58
N GLY A 98 15.92 -16.09 -1.97
CA GLY A 98 15.70 -16.80 -0.72
C GLY A 98 16.16 -16.05 0.53
N ARG A 99 16.38 -14.73 0.44
CA ARG A 99 16.82 -13.87 1.54
C ARG A 99 15.65 -13.11 2.14
N ARG A 100 15.80 -12.75 3.41
CA ARG A 100 14.90 -11.79 4.06
C ARG A 100 15.30 -10.37 3.64
N GLU A 101 14.35 -9.60 3.11
CA GLU A 101 14.55 -8.20 2.73
C GLU A 101 13.36 -7.37 3.17
N GLU A 102 13.63 -6.18 3.70
CA GLU A 102 12.62 -5.23 4.16
C GLU A 102 12.64 -3.98 3.31
N VAL A 103 11.46 -3.42 3.06
CA VAL A 103 11.32 -2.19 2.29
C VAL A 103 10.27 -1.26 2.89
N VAL A 104 10.61 0.02 3.01
CA VAL A 104 9.68 1.08 3.40
C VAL A 104 9.19 1.78 2.13
N LEU A 105 7.87 1.88 1.99
CA LEU A 105 7.20 2.52 0.88
C LEU A 105 6.36 3.69 1.40
N SER A 106 6.25 4.75 0.60
CA SER A 106 5.36 5.88 0.87
C SER A 106 4.30 5.98 -0.22
N ALA A 107 3.04 5.98 0.23
CA ALA A 107 1.89 6.34 -0.60
C ALA A 107 1.69 7.86 -0.63
N GLU A 108 0.99 8.34 -1.65
CA GLU A 108 0.64 9.76 -1.84
C GLU A 108 -0.53 10.18 -0.94
N THR A 109 -1.42 9.26 -0.59
CA THR A 109 -2.60 9.52 0.26
C THR A 109 -2.80 8.45 1.33
N LEU A 110 -3.49 8.79 2.43
CA LEU A 110 -3.91 7.82 3.47
C LEU A 110 -4.66 6.66 2.83
N SER A 111 -5.66 6.97 2.00
CA SER A 111 -6.49 5.96 1.31
C SER A 111 -5.66 5.04 0.43
N GLU A 112 -4.64 5.55 -0.26
CA GLU A 112 -3.74 4.70 -1.04
C GLU A 112 -2.95 3.73 -0.14
N ARG A 113 -2.40 4.22 0.99
CA ARG A 113 -1.73 3.35 1.98
C ARG A 113 -2.69 2.27 2.49
N ALA A 114 -3.89 2.66 2.92
CA ALA A 114 -4.92 1.76 3.41
C ALA A 114 -5.24 0.67 2.39
N ARG A 115 -5.44 1.05 1.12
CA ARG A 115 -5.73 0.12 0.02
C ARG A 115 -4.57 -0.84 -0.22
N TRP A 116 -3.32 -0.38 -0.16
CA TRP A 116 -2.16 -1.25 -0.28
C TRP A 116 -2.04 -2.24 0.89
N ILE A 117 -2.20 -1.77 2.13
CA ILE A 117 -2.19 -2.63 3.32
C ILE A 117 -3.32 -3.66 3.23
N ALA A 118 -4.55 -3.23 2.93
CA ALA A 118 -5.71 -4.13 2.82
C ALA A 118 -5.53 -5.17 1.72
N ALA A 119 -4.97 -4.80 0.56
CA ALA A 119 -4.72 -5.74 -0.53
C ALA A 119 -3.62 -6.76 -0.18
N LEU A 120 -2.55 -6.32 0.49
CA LEU A 120 -1.47 -7.21 0.96
C LEU A 120 -1.94 -8.11 2.11
N MET A 121 -2.86 -7.61 2.94
CA MET A 121 -3.51 -8.36 4.02
C MET A 121 -4.74 -9.15 3.57
N HIS A 122 -5.13 -9.10 2.30
CA HIS A 122 -6.36 -9.72 1.78
C HIS A 122 -6.39 -11.23 2.05
N ARG A 123 -5.24 -11.87 2.29
CA ARG A 123 -5.17 -13.28 2.72
C ARG A 123 -5.79 -13.53 4.10
N GLU A 124 -5.84 -12.54 4.99
CA GLU A 124 -6.35 -12.68 6.36
C GLU A 124 -7.86 -12.37 6.49
N LYS A 125 -8.47 -11.72 5.49
CA LYS A 125 -9.81 -11.13 5.55
C LYS A 125 -10.88 -11.92 4.77
N GLU A 126 -10.97 -13.23 4.98
CA GLU A 126 -12.25 -13.95 4.85
C GLU A 126 -12.96 -14.01 6.22
N LYS A 127 -13.00 -12.89 6.96
CA LYS A 127 -13.86 -12.78 8.14
C LYS A 127 -15.06 -11.90 7.78
N PRO A 128 -16.30 -12.39 7.99
CA PRO A 128 -17.48 -11.58 7.76
C PRO A 128 -17.43 -10.33 8.64
N ASP A 129 -17.92 -9.22 8.11
CA ASP A 129 -18.00 -7.95 8.80
C ASP A 129 -18.92 -8.07 10.02
N THR A 130 -18.32 -8.11 11.22
CA THR A 130 -19.04 -8.25 12.50
C THR A 130 -19.30 -6.91 13.17
N THR A 131 -19.13 -5.78 12.47
CA THR A 131 -19.35 -4.46 13.10
C THR A 131 -20.83 -4.29 13.50
N PRO A 132 -21.14 -4.09 14.80
CA PRO A 132 -22.50 -3.82 15.23
C PRO A 132 -22.93 -2.46 14.68
N LYS A 133 -23.90 -2.44 13.77
CA LYS A 133 -24.39 -1.22 13.10
C LYS A 133 -25.12 -0.22 14.02
N GLY A 134 -25.24 -0.51 15.32
CA GLY A 134 -26.04 0.26 16.27
C GLY A 134 -25.39 1.53 16.80
N ASP A 135 -24.05 1.57 16.87
CA ASP A 135 -23.31 2.63 17.60
C ASP A 135 -22.42 3.50 16.69
N LEU A 136 -22.68 3.51 15.38
CA LEU A 136 -21.85 4.24 14.41
C LEU A 136 -22.16 5.74 14.44
N SER A 137 -21.10 6.56 14.46
CA SER A 137 -21.23 8.02 14.42
C SER A 137 -21.76 8.47 13.05
N GLN A 138 -22.72 9.41 13.06
CA GLN A 138 -23.23 10.05 11.86
C GLN A 138 -22.56 11.40 11.67
N VAL A 139 -22.07 11.66 10.46
CA VAL A 139 -21.43 12.93 10.10
C VAL A 139 -22.08 13.50 8.85
N GLU A 140 -22.24 14.83 8.85
CA GLU A 140 -22.73 15.57 7.69
C GLU A 140 -21.56 16.08 6.84
N ILE A 141 -21.68 15.91 5.54
CA ILE A 141 -20.70 16.35 4.56
C ILE A 141 -20.84 17.85 4.36
N THR A 142 -19.81 18.60 4.78
CA THR A 142 -19.80 20.07 4.66
C THR A 142 -19.29 20.56 3.30
N ARG A 143 -18.64 19.70 2.52
CA ARG A 143 -18.07 20.00 1.19
C ARG A 143 -18.23 18.80 0.28
N ALA A 144 -18.69 19.05 -0.95
CA ALA A 144 -18.81 17.99 -1.94
C ALA A 144 -17.45 17.34 -2.25
N TYR A 145 -17.45 16.03 -2.42
CA TYR A 145 -16.31 15.22 -2.79
C TYR A 145 -16.67 14.38 -4.01
N LEU A 146 -15.83 14.41 -5.05
CA LEU A 146 -15.98 13.55 -6.21
C LEU A 146 -15.06 12.34 -6.04
N ALA A 147 -15.64 11.14 -6.14
CA ALA A 147 -14.89 9.89 -6.10
C ALA A 147 -13.81 9.89 -7.19
N LYS A 148 -12.58 9.58 -6.80
CA LYS A 148 -11.43 9.47 -7.71
C LYS A 148 -11.14 8.03 -8.09
N GLU A 149 -11.49 7.11 -7.20
CA GLU A 149 -11.28 5.67 -7.34
C GLU A 149 -12.62 4.93 -7.36
N ALA A 150 -12.63 3.70 -7.88
CA ALA A 150 -13.86 2.92 -8.07
C ALA A 150 -14.51 2.44 -6.75
N ASP A 151 -13.73 2.38 -5.66
CA ASP A 151 -14.18 2.03 -4.31
C ASP A 151 -14.61 3.26 -3.48
N GLU A 152 -14.49 4.47 -4.03
CA GLU A 152 -14.92 5.71 -3.40
C GLU A 152 -16.35 6.09 -3.80
N LEU A 153 -17.09 6.73 -2.88
CA LEU A 153 -18.41 7.30 -3.15
C LEU A 153 -18.31 8.81 -3.35
N SER A 154 -19.00 9.34 -4.37
CA SER A 154 -19.14 10.79 -4.53
C SER A 154 -20.16 11.31 -3.54
N LEU A 155 -19.81 12.36 -2.80
CA LEU A 155 -20.63 12.93 -1.74
C LEU A 155 -20.97 14.39 -2.06
N GLN A 156 -22.19 14.79 -1.76
CA GLN A 156 -22.68 16.15 -1.89
C GLN A 156 -22.68 16.87 -0.54
N GLN A 157 -22.73 18.20 -0.59
CA GLN A 157 -22.92 18.98 0.63
C GLN A 157 -24.28 18.64 1.25
N ALA A 158 -24.32 18.48 2.58
CA ALA A 158 -25.45 18.03 3.39
C ALA A 158 -25.81 16.53 3.29
N ASP A 159 -25.02 15.71 2.60
CA ASP A 159 -25.13 14.25 2.73
C ASP A 159 -24.79 13.81 4.17
N VAL A 160 -25.46 12.79 4.68
CA VAL A 160 -25.17 12.20 6.00
C VAL A 160 -24.66 10.77 5.82
N VAL A 161 -23.49 10.47 6.39
CA VAL A 161 -22.84 9.16 6.30
C VAL A 161 -22.57 8.57 7.68
N LEU A 162 -22.50 7.24 7.75
CA LEU A 162 -22.11 6.50 8.94
C LEU A 162 -20.60 6.23 8.90
N VAL A 163 -19.90 6.58 9.98
CA VAL A 163 -18.46 6.33 10.14
C VAL A 163 -18.25 4.93 10.71
N LEU A 164 -17.70 4.03 9.90
CA LEU A 164 -17.39 2.64 10.29
C LEU A 164 -16.04 2.50 10.99
N GLY A 165 -15.12 3.43 10.73
CA GLY A 165 -13.79 3.47 11.31
C GLY A 165 -13.01 4.66 10.75
N GLU A 166 -12.14 5.21 11.57
CA GLU A 166 -11.21 6.26 11.16
C GLU A 166 -9.84 5.63 10.88
N GLU A 167 -9.17 6.07 9.83
CA GLU A 167 -7.77 5.73 9.64
C GLU A 167 -6.94 6.81 10.33
N ASP A 168 -6.36 6.50 11.49
CA ASP A 168 -5.54 7.47 12.23
C ASP A 168 -4.41 8.00 11.34
N GLY A 169 -4.37 9.33 11.23
CA GLY A 169 -3.43 10.13 10.44
C GLY A 169 -2.10 10.34 11.14
#